data_AF-A0A7Y0HSR7-F1
#
_entry.id   AF-A0A7Y0HSR7-F1
#
_cell.length_a   1.000
_cell.length_b   1.000
_cell.length_c   1.000
_cell.angle_alpha   90.00
_cell.angle_beta   90.00
_cell.angle_gamma   90.00
#
_symmetry.space_group_name_H-M   'P 1'
#
loop_
_entity.id
_entity.type
_entity.pdbx_description
1 polymer ?
#
loop_
_entity_poly.entity_id
_entity_poly.type
_entity_poly.pdbx_seq_one_letter_code
_entity_poly.pdbx_strand_id
1 'polypeptide(L)'
;MARCWYAAYWPQGVGMYYADDGTTPVCSVRVFDSMAARDAWVAADRFDQDWHRSVVSRAFAVPVMRGMLRDYRDSFDGGWNVGREYYAPGAVVAAYRALLAELDPYGVMLKDGGR
;
A
#
# COMPACT_ATOMS: atom_id res chain seq x y z
N MET A 1 -3.04 -6.50 18.07
CA MET A 1 -2.86 -5.67 16.85
C MET A 1 -4.11 -4.84 16.66
N ALA A 2 -3.97 -3.52 16.46
CA ALA A 2 -5.10 -2.67 16.13
C ALA A 2 -5.73 -3.16 14.81
N ARG A 3 -7.07 -3.16 14.73
CA ARG A 3 -7.78 -3.46 13.49
C ARG A 3 -7.42 -2.36 12.49
N CYS A 4 -6.97 -2.74 11.30
CA CYS A 4 -6.68 -1.81 10.20
C CYS A 4 -7.73 -1.97 9.10
N TRP A 5 -7.94 -0.91 8.32
CA TRP A 5 -8.81 -0.91 7.15
C TRP A 5 -7.98 -0.56 5.92
N TYR A 6 -8.29 -1.19 4.78
CA TYR A 6 -7.45 -1.14 3.60
C TYR A 6 -8.23 -0.66 2.39
N ALA A 7 -7.61 0.20 1.59
CA ALA A 7 -8.04 0.51 0.23
C ALA A 7 -6.83 0.43 -0.70
N ALA A 8 -7.09 0.27 -2.00
CA ALA A 8 -6.07 0.33 -3.04
C ALA A 8 -6.28 1.55 -3.92
N TYR A 9 -5.18 2.14 -4.37
CA TYR A 9 -5.13 3.12 -5.44
C TYR A 9 -4.62 2.44 -6.71
N TRP A 10 -5.38 2.57 -7.79
CA TRP A 10 -5.16 1.92 -9.08
C TRP A 10 -4.85 3.00 -10.12
N PRO A 11 -3.56 3.29 -10.39
CA PRO A 11 -3.18 4.34 -11.33
C PRO A 11 -3.35 3.96 -12.81
N GLN A 12 -3.65 2.69 -13.11
CA GLN A 12 -3.81 2.17 -14.48
C GLN A 12 -5.08 1.32 -14.60
N GLY A 13 -6.04 1.52 -13.70
CA GLY A 13 -7.21 0.65 -13.58
C GLY A 13 -6.96 -0.66 -12.82
N VAL A 14 -8.06 -1.34 -12.50
CA VAL A 14 -8.06 -2.59 -11.74
C VAL A 14 -7.66 -3.77 -12.62
N GLY A 15 -6.81 -4.65 -12.10
CA GLY A 15 -6.41 -5.89 -12.80
C GLY A 15 -5.17 -5.73 -13.69
N MET A 16 -4.51 -4.58 -13.65
CA MET A 16 -3.18 -4.41 -14.21
C MET A 16 -2.13 -5.02 -13.29
N TYR A 17 -1.11 -5.68 -13.86
CA TYR A 17 0.00 -6.29 -13.14
C TYR A 17 1.33 -5.83 -13.75
N TYR A 18 2.38 -5.75 -12.94
CA TYR A 18 3.70 -5.47 -13.46
C TYR A 18 4.16 -6.63 -14.36
N ALA A 19 4.77 -6.29 -15.50
CA ALA A 19 5.12 -7.27 -16.53
C ALA A 19 6.30 -8.17 -16.16
N ASP A 20 7.11 -7.75 -15.18
CA ASP A 20 8.31 -8.44 -14.73
C ASP A 20 8.01 -9.67 -13.86
N ASP A 21 7.00 -9.59 -13.00
CA ASP A 21 6.59 -10.70 -12.13
C ASP A 21 5.19 -11.25 -12.43
N GLY A 22 4.39 -10.56 -13.25
CA GLY A 22 3.04 -10.95 -13.67
C GLY A 22 2.06 -11.19 -12.53
N THR A 23 2.43 -10.84 -11.30
CA THR A 23 1.73 -11.27 -10.07
C THR A 23 1.55 -10.13 -9.09
N THR A 24 2.38 -9.09 -9.15
CA THR A 24 2.22 -7.87 -8.37
C THR A 24 1.25 -6.95 -9.10
N PRO A 25 0.07 -6.65 -8.51
CA PRO A 25 -0.86 -5.71 -9.11
C PRO A 25 -0.25 -4.31 -9.15
N VAL A 26 -0.49 -3.58 -10.25
CA VAL A 26 -0.11 -2.17 -10.40
C VAL A 26 -1.05 -1.32 -9.55
N CYS A 27 -0.78 -1.29 -8.25
CA CYS A 27 -1.53 -0.53 -7.27
C CYS A 27 -0.64 -0.19 -6.06
N SER A 28 -1.07 0.82 -5.30
CA SER A 28 -0.57 1.05 -3.95
C SER A 28 -1.67 0.80 -2.93
N VAL A 29 -1.30 0.25 -1.77
CA VAL A 29 -2.23 0.03 -0.67
C VAL A 29 -2.19 1.24 0.26
N ARG A 30 -3.34 1.68 0.74
CA ARG A 30 -3.45 2.66 1.82
C ARG A 30 -4.05 2.01 3.05
N VAL A 31 -3.40 2.23 4.19
CA VAL A 31 -3.82 1.67 5.49
C VAL A 31 -4.45 2.78 6.34
N PHE A 32 -5.66 2.53 6.80
CA PHE A 32 -6.45 3.46 7.61
C PHE A 32 -6.64 2.93 9.02
N ASP A 33 -6.71 3.86 9.98
CA ASP A 33 -7.01 3.59 11.39
C ASP A 33 -8.51 3.60 11.69
N SER A 34 -9.36 3.88 10.70
CA SER A 34 -10.82 3.73 10.81
C SER A 34 -11.47 3.35 9.49
N MET A 35 -12.61 2.67 9.59
CA MET A 35 -13.46 2.34 8.43
C MET A 35 -13.97 3.61 7.74
N ALA A 36 -14.43 4.58 8.53
CA ALA A 36 -15.00 5.83 8.03
C ALA A 36 -13.99 6.63 7.21
N ALA A 37 -12.72 6.71 7.64
CA ALA A 37 -11.67 7.39 6.88
C ALA A 37 -11.36 6.69 5.55
N ARG A 38 -11.34 5.35 5.55
CA ARG A 38 -11.18 4.56 4.32
C ARG A 38 -12.33 4.85 3.35
N ASP A 39 -13.55 4.76 3.83
CA ASP A 39 -14.75 4.87 3.00
C ASP A 39 -14.91 6.28 2.44
N ALA A 40 -14.59 7.32 3.23
CA ALA A 40 -14.56 8.70 2.74
C ALA A 40 -13.50 8.90 1.64
N TRP A 41 -12.31 8.30 1.78
CA TRP A 41 -11.25 8.42 0.78
C TRP A 41 -11.60 7.71 -0.55
N VAL A 42 -12.27 6.55 -0.48
CA VAL A 42 -12.79 5.83 -1.64
C VAL A 42 -13.97 6.59 -2.27
N ALA A 43 -14.89 7.14 -1.47
CA ALA A 43 -16.03 7.91 -1.99
C ALA A 43 -15.62 9.24 -2.65
N ALA A 44 -14.46 9.79 -2.27
CA ALA A 44 -13.86 10.96 -2.91
C ALA A 44 -13.16 10.64 -4.24
N ASP A 45 -13.18 9.38 -4.70
CA ASP A 45 -12.65 8.98 -6.00
C ASP A 45 -13.44 9.66 -7.13
N ARG A 46 -12.75 10.44 -7.95
CA ARG A 46 -13.33 11.00 -9.17
C ARG A 46 -12.88 10.09 -10.29
N PHE A 47 -13.75 9.17 -10.69
CA PHE A 47 -13.45 8.25 -11.78
C PHE A 47 -13.17 9.04 -13.07
N ASP A 48 -11.91 9.04 -13.52
CA ASP A 48 -11.42 9.73 -14.72
C ASP A 48 -10.99 8.74 -15.82
N GLN A 49 -11.48 7.50 -15.74
CA GLN A 49 -11.22 6.34 -16.62
C GLN A 49 -9.91 5.59 -16.35
N ASP A 50 -8.86 6.25 -15.90
CA ASP A 50 -7.55 5.60 -15.67
C ASP A 50 -7.23 5.42 -14.18
N TRP A 51 -7.70 6.31 -13.31
CA TRP A 51 -7.46 6.24 -11.87
C TRP A 51 -8.69 5.75 -11.11
N HIS A 52 -8.46 4.86 -10.14
CA HIS A 52 -9.52 4.33 -9.30
C HIS A 52 -9.07 4.06 -7.87
N ARG A 53 -9.99 4.21 -6.91
CA ARG A 53 -9.81 3.83 -5.52
C ARG A 53 -10.87 2.81 -5.15
N SER A 54 -10.46 1.70 -4.52
CA SER A 54 -11.40 0.69 -4.08
C SER A 54 -11.09 0.13 -2.70
N VAL A 55 -12.14 -0.26 -1.98
CA VAL A 55 -12.00 -1.01 -0.73
C VAL A 55 -11.41 -2.39 -1.05
N VAL A 56 -10.40 -2.80 -0.29
CA VAL A 56 -9.78 -4.13 -0.44
C VAL A 56 -9.75 -4.89 0.87
N SER A 57 -9.69 -6.21 0.77
CA SER A 57 -9.60 -7.08 1.94
C SER A 57 -8.18 -7.11 2.51
N ARG A 58 -8.04 -7.56 3.76
CA ARG A 58 -6.73 -7.87 4.34
C ARG A 58 -5.98 -8.94 3.52
N ALA A 59 -6.71 -9.93 2.99
CA ALA A 59 -6.15 -11.01 2.19
C ALA A 59 -5.55 -10.51 0.87
N PHE A 60 -6.05 -9.40 0.34
CA PHE A 60 -5.46 -8.71 -0.81
C PHE A 60 -4.31 -7.78 -0.37
N ALA A 61 -4.56 -6.92 0.61
CA ALA A 61 -3.64 -5.85 0.99
C ALA A 61 -2.30 -6.37 1.53
N VAL A 62 -2.30 -7.43 2.35
CA VAL A 62 -1.08 -7.92 3.01
C VAL A 62 -0.07 -8.50 2.01
N PRO A 63 -0.46 -9.36 1.04
CA PRO A 63 0.45 -9.78 -0.03
C PRO A 63 1.04 -8.62 -0.82
N VAL A 64 0.25 -7.61 -1.18
CA VAL A 64 0.76 -6.43 -1.93
C VAL A 64 1.78 -5.64 -1.11
N MET A 65 1.49 -5.37 0.17
CA MET A 65 2.45 -4.71 1.07
C MET A 65 3.75 -5.52 1.20
N ARG A 66 3.67 -6.86 1.29
CA ARG A 66 4.84 -7.73 1.32
C ARG A 66 5.65 -7.72 0.02
N GLY A 67 4.97 -7.63 -1.13
CA GLY A 67 5.60 -7.46 -2.43
C GLY A 67 6.42 -6.17 -2.50
N MET A 68 5.84 -5.05 -2.07
CA MET A 68 6.55 -3.76 -2.01
C MET A 68 7.71 -3.75 -1.01
N LEU A 69 7.58 -4.49 0.09
CA LEU A 69 8.64 -4.63 1.10
C LEU A 69 9.69 -5.70 0.75
N ARG A 70 9.57 -6.39 -0.40
CA ARG A 70 10.44 -7.54 -0.77
C ARG A 70 11.92 -7.17 -0.72
N ASP A 71 12.27 -6.01 -1.25
CA ASP A 71 13.66 -5.58 -1.41
C ASP A 71 14.27 -5.07 -0.08
N TYR A 72 13.43 -4.85 0.93
CA TYR A 72 13.81 -4.45 2.29
C TYR A 72 13.86 -5.63 3.27
N ARG A 73 13.63 -6.85 2.79
CA ARG A 73 13.49 -8.04 3.63
C ARG A 73 14.83 -8.45 4.23
N ASP A 74 14.83 -8.63 5.55
CA ASP A 74 15.98 -9.18 6.27
C ASP A 74 16.15 -10.68 5.96
N SER A 75 17.39 -11.08 5.69
CA SER A 75 17.72 -12.45 5.27
C SER A 75 17.75 -13.46 6.42
N PHE A 76 17.88 -13.03 7.68
CA PHE A 76 18.07 -13.91 8.83
C PHE A 76 16.76 -14.36 9.46
N ASP A 77 15.79 -13.46 9.62
CA ASP A 77 14.54 -13.77 10.31
C ASP A 77 13.27 -13.42 9.52
N GLY A 78 13.43 -12.84 8.33
CA GLY A 78 12.31 -12.48 7.46
C GLY A 78 11.53 -11.24 7.90
N GLY A 79 12.09 -10.43 8.80
CA GLY A 79 11.65 -9.06 9.07
C GLY A 79 12.00 -8.11 7.93
N TRP A 80 11.94 -6.81 8.20
CA TRP A 80 12.23 -5.77 7.21
C TRP A 80 13.08 -4.66 7.82
N ASN A 81 14.07 -4.17 7.07
CA ASN A 81 14.88 -3.03 7.43
C ASN A 81 14.47 -1.83 6.57
N VAL A 82 13.73 -0.87 7.11
CA VAL A 82 13.18 0.28 6.38
C VAL A 82 13.59 1.57 7.09
N GLY A 83 14.10 2.57 6.39
CA GLY A 83 14.48 3.84 7.02
C GLY A 83 15.50 3.73 8.17
N ARG A 84 16.39 2.73 8.14
CA ARG A 84 17.35 2.36 9.22
C ARG A 84 16.72 1.76 10.48
N GLU A 85 15.43 1.42 10.46
CA GLU A 85 14.73 0.75 11.56
C GLU A 85 14.38 -0.68 11.16
N TYR A 86 14.50 -1.60 12.12
CA TYR A 86 14.11 -3.01 11.95
C TYR A 86 12.66 -3.24 12.38
N TYR A 87 11.91 -3.96 11.55
CA TYR A 87 10.52 -4.35 11.78
C TYR A 87 10.38 -5.87 11.74
N ALA A 88 9.88 -6.45 12.84
CA ALA A 88 9.69 -7.89 12.97
C ALA A 88 8.72 -8.46 11.90
N PRO A 89 8.78 -9.78 11.58
CA PRO A 89 7.93 -10.40 10.53
C PRO A 89 6.41 -10.21 10.67
N GLY A 90 5.93 -9.94 11.89
CA GLY A 90 4.52 -9.62 12.17
C GLY A 90 4.14 -8.16 11.93
N ALA A 91 5.11 -7.25 11.82
CA ALA A 91 4.92 -5.81 11.79
C ALA A 91 4.74 -5.23 10.37
N VAL A 92 4.19 -6.01 9.43
CA VAL A 92 4.06 -5.64 8.00
C VAL A 92 3.44 -4.26 7.78
N VAL A 93 2.41 -3.90 8.57
CA VAL A 93 1.75 -2.59 8.44
C VAL A 93 2.67 -1.45 8.87
N ALA A 94 3.45 -1.64 9.93
CA ALA A 94 4.37 -0.62 10.43
C ALA A 94 5.55 -0.43 9.45
N ALA A 95 6.15 -1.53 9.00
CA ALA A 95 7.20 -1.51 7.99
C ALA A 95 6.72 -0.84 6.70
N TYR A 96 5.50 -1.15 6.25
CA TYR A 96 4.93 -0.56 5.04
C TYR A 96 4.65 0.94 5.19
N ARG A 97 4.16 1.39 6.35
CA ARG A 97 3.99 2.83 6.64
C ARG A 97 5.34 3.57 6.61
N ALA A 98 6.39 2.95 7.16
CA ALA A 98 7.73 3.52 7.11
C ALA A 98 8.25 3.61 5.67
N LEU A 99 8.01 2.57 4.85
CA LEU A 99 8.40 2.56 3.44
C LEU A 99 7.70 3.68 2.67
N LEU A 100 6.39 3.85 2.86
CA LEU A 100 5.65 4.94 2.22
C LEU A 100 6.17 6.31 2.66
N ALA A 101 6.56 6.49 3.92
CA ALA A 101 7.16 7.74 4.39
C ALA A 101 8.56 7.99 3.79
N GLU A 102 9.32 6.93 3.48
CA GLU A 102 10.63 7.02 2.81
C GLU A 102 10.49 7.34 1.32
N LEU A 103 9.56 6.68 0.61
CA LEU A 103 9.32 6.88 -0.82
C LEU A 103 8.61 8.20 -1.13
N ASP A 104 7.82 8.70 -0.19
CA ASP A 104 7.01 9.90 -0.35
C ASP A 104 7.07 10.80 0.89
N PRO A 105 8.26 11.36 1.21
CA PRO A 105 8.47 12.14 2.44
C PRO A 105 7.64 13.42 2.51
N TYR A 106 7.06 13.85 1.39
CA TYR A 106 6.21 15.04 1.27
C TYR A 106 4.72 14.70 1.08
N GLY A 107 4.37 13.42 0.96
CA GLY A 107 3.00 12.94 0.80
C GLY A 107 2.38 13.21 -0.59
N VAL A 108 3.17 13.44 -1.63
CA VAL A 108 2.74 13.78 -2.99
C VAL A 108 2.20 12.57 -3.76
N MET A 109 2.79 11.38 -3.57
CA MET A 109 2.37 10.14 -4.26
C MET A 109 1.02 9.61 -3.79
N LEU A 110 0.57 10.00 -2.58
CA LEU A 110 -0.70 9.57 -1.99
C LEU A 110 -1.72 10.70 -1.77
N LYS A 111 -1.37 11.97 -2.00
CA LYS A 111 -2.29 13.07 -1.73
C LYS A 111 -3.26 13.32 -2.86
N ASP A 112 -2.84 13.51 -4.10
CA ASP A 112 -3.78 14.02 -5.10
C ASP A 112 -3.46 13.49 -6.49
N GLY A 113 -4.46 12.86 -7.12
CA GLY A 113 -4.54 12.76 -8.57
C GLY A 113 -4.65 14.17 -9.14
N GLY A 114 -3.50 14.83 -9.28
CA GLY A 114 -3.42 16.24 -9.57
C GLY A 114 -2.13 16.60 -10.31
N ARG A 115 -2.05 16.21 -11.58
CA ARG A 115 -1.97 17.21 -12.66
C ARG A 115 -2.39 16.64 -14.00
#